data_AF-A0A442RXL0-F1
#
_entry.id   AF-A0A442RXL0-F1
#
_cell.length_a   1.000
_cell.length_b   1.000
_cell.length_c   1.000
_cell.angle_alpha   90.00
_cell.angle_beta   90.00
_cell.angle_gamma   90.00
#
_symmetry.space_group_name_H-M   'P 1'
#
loop_
_entity.id
_entity.type
_entity.pdbx_description
1 polymer ?
#
loop_
_entity_poly.entity_id
_entity_poly.type
_entity_poly.pdbx_seq_one_letter_code
_entity_poly.pdbx_strand_id
1 'polypeptide(L)'
;MTSLTLNKITSQRGISVGEATKKIADLGWNPSYVQEAMTFPTDYKINKTPRDPMKQVLRSYFPMQEEKDNRVYGALDAALRGDMFRNVEPRWVEWMKLFLAIIPFPEISAARSMAMVARIAPGEELRTGFTMQMIDEFRHSTIQMNLKKWYMENYIDPAGFDITEEAFGKCYATTIGRQFAEGFITGDTMTAACMYLTVVAETAFTNTLFVAMPSEAARNGDYALPTVFLSVQSDESRHIGNGHSLLMAALKEPENHLLLERDLRYAFWQNHAIVDAAIGTFIEYGTTNRDKNKESYAEMWHRWIYEDYYRTYMLPLEKYGIKVHHDDVQAAWERITKKNYVHKVGQFFAVGWPVNFWRIEAQTDKDFEWFEHKYPGWYAEFGDFWKWYAKLSHKGEKVLLFNSDVGYVYPHRCWSCLVPCLIREDMVVGEIDGQLHTFAHELDKWTATVAFADEYQGRPTPAMGRFSGKREWETLYDGWDLADAIKDLNFVRSDGKTLVPQPHMRFADKEMWTLDDVRGNKLGSPLNALRAMSPADREKHLAEYRAGFTINPCN
;
A
#
# COMPACT_ATOMS: atom_id res chain seq x y z
N MET A 1 -36.35 -46.16 26.92
CA MET A 1 -35.39 -45.05 26.73
C MET A 1 -34.00 -45.58 26.99
N THR A 2 -33.21 -45.79 25.95
CA THR A 2 -31.82 -46.26 26.07
C THR A 2 -30.98 -45.13 26.67
N SER A 3 -30.38 -45.39 27.83
CA SER A 3 -29.50 -44.44 28.53
C SER A 3 -28.35 -43.97 27.61
N LEU A 4 -28.26 -42.65 27.42
CA LEU A 4 -27.14 -41.97 26.77
C LEU A 4 -25.93 -42.05 27.72
N THR A 5 -24.91 -42.82 27.32
CA THR A 5 -23.66 -42.94 28.09
C THR A 5 -22.57 -42.07 27.47
N LEU A 6 -21.59 -41.61 28.26
CA LEU A 6 -20.47 -40.81 27.77
C LEU A 6 -19.73 -41.51 26.61
N ASN A 7 -19.51 -42.82 26.73
CA ASN A 7 -18.92 -43.65 25.66
C ASN A 7 -19.76 -43.68 24.38
N LYS A 8 -21.09 -43.57 24.46
CA LYS A 8 -21.96 -43.46 23.28
C LYS A 8 -21.98 -42.05 22.70
N ILE A 9 -21.70 -41.03 23.49
CA ILE A 9 -21.57 -39.63 23.04
C ILE A 9 -20.24 -39.42 22.33
N THR A 10 -19.13 -39.91 22.92
CA THR A 10 -17.78 -39.75 22.34
C THR A 10 -17.51 -40.68 21.16
N SER A 11 -18.26 -41.77 21.02
CA SER A 11 -18.20 -42.65 19.84
C SER A 11 -19.12 -42.22 18.68
N GLN A 12 -19.89 -41.15 18.84
CA GLN A 12 -20.67 -40.61 17.72
C GLN A 12 -19.71 -40.16 16.61
N ARG A 13 -20.02 -40.60 15.38
CA ARG A 13 -19.28 -40.18 14.20
C ARG A 13 -19.41 -38.65 14.09
N GLY A 14 -18.28 -37.95 14.10
CA GLY A 14 -18.27 -36.50 13.91
C GLY A 14 -18.92 -36.13 12.57
N ILE A 15 -19.56 -34.96 12.52
CA ILE A 15 -20.04 -34.39 11.25
C ILE A 15 -18.84 -34.02 10.36
N SER A 16 -18.97 -34.24 9.06
CA SER A 16 -17.95 -33.80 8.09
C SER A 16 -17.94 -32.27 7.99
N VAL A 17 -16.82 -31.68 7.52
CA VAL A 17 -16.74 -30.23 7.27
C VAL A 17 -17.85 -29.79 6.31
N GLY A 18 -18.05 -30.50 5.20
CA GLY A 18 -19.09 -30.17 4.23
C GLY A 18 -20.52 -30.23 4.81
N GLU A 19 -20.80 -31.18 5.70
CA GLU A 19 -22.09 -31.23 6.40
C GLU A 19 -22.23 -30.08 7.41
N ALA A 20 -21.16 -29.75 8.13
CA ALA A 20 -21.14 -28.63 9.05
C ALA A 20 -21.37 -27.30 8.33
N THR A 21 -20.69 -27.04 7.20
CA THR A 21 -20.89 -25.84 6.37
C THR A 21 -22.34 -25.71 5.91
N LYS A 22 -22.96 -26.81 5.47
CA LYS A 22 -24.38 -26.81 5.06
C LYS A 22 -25.29 -26.43 6.24
N LYS A 23 -25.07 -27.02 7.41
CA LYS A 23 -25.86 -26.71 8.62
C LYS A 23 -25.66 -25.27 9.10
N ILE A 24 -24.46 -24.70 8.94
CA ILE A 24 -24.19 -23.29 9.26
C ILE A 24 -24.97 -22.38 8.31
N ALA A 25 -25.01 -22.70 7.02
CA ALA A 25 -25.79 -21.93 6.05
C ALA A 25 -27.30 -21.96 6.36
N ASP A 26 -27.81 -23.08 6.91
CA ASP A 26 -29.21 -23.23 7.35
C ASP A 26 -29.56 -22.38 8.60
N LEU A 27 -28.58 -21.74 9.26
CA LEU A 27 -28.85 -20.86 10.42
C LEU A 27 -29.42 -19.50 10.01
N GLY A 28 -29.33 -19.13 8.72
CA GLY A 28 -29.89 -17.88 8.22
C GLY A 28 -31.41 -17.90 8.21
N TRP A 29 -32.02 -16.79 8.60
CA TRP A 29 -33.46 -16.60 8.46
C TRP A 29 -33.76 -15.16 8.03
N ASN A 30 -34.83 -14.98 7.26
CA ASN A 30 -35.37 -13.67 6.94
C ASN A 30 -36.38 -13.29 8.03
N PRO A 31 -36.13 -12.25 8.84
CA PRO A 31 -37.09 -11.84 9.86
C PRO A 31 -38.42 -11.39 9.23
N SER A 32 -39.55 -11.89 9.74
CA SER A 32 -40.89 -11.47 9.29
C SER A 32 -41.48 -10.33 10.13
N TYR A 33 -40.84 -10.01 11.26
CA TYR A 33 -41.32 -9.07 12.28
C TYR A 33 -40.51 -7.77 12.33
N VAL A 34 -39.44 -7.66 11.56
CA VAL A 34 -38.60 -6.46 11.46
C VAL A 34 -37.93 -6.44 10.09
N GLN A 35 -37.75 -5.25 9.52
CA GLN A 35 -36.90 -5.08 8.35
C GLN A 35 -35.43 -5.14 8.82
N GLU A 36 -34.62 -5.98 8.19
CA GLU A 36 -33.18 -6.02 8.49
C GLU A 36 -32.58 -4.63 8.26
N ALA A 37 -31.80 -4.15 9.24
CA ALA A 37 -31.17 -2.85 9.14
C ALA A 37 -30.13 -2.86 8.02
N MET A 38 -30.33 -2.03 7.00
CA MET A 38 -29.30 -1.68 6.00
C MET A 38 -28.22 -0.87 6.70
N THR A 39 -27.32 -1.57 7.39
CA THR A 39 -26.28 -0.95 8.23
C THR A 39 -25.19 -0.29 7.39
N PHE A 40 -24.93 -0.82 6.19
CA PHE A 40 -23.92 -0.33 5.27
C PHE A 40 -24.51 -0.16 3.87
N PRO A 41 -24.36 1.01 3.23
CA PRO A 41 -24.95 1.27 1.93
C PRO A 41 -24.16 0.61 0.79
N THR A 42 -24.89 0.21 -0.25
CA THR A 42 -24.34 -0.18 -1.55
C THR A 42 -25.34 0.15 -2.66
N ASP A 43 -24.84 0.62 -3.78
CA ASP A 43 -25.59 0.95 -4.99
C ASP A 43 -25.77 -0.29 -5.90
N TYR A 44 -25.18 -1.43 -5.50
CA TYR A 44 -25.26 -2.70 -6.20
C TYR A 44 -26.53 -3.48 -5.85
N LYS A 45 -27.06 -4.21 -6.84
CA LYS A 45 -28.10 -5.23 -6.62
C LYS A 45 -27.46 -6.61 -6.58
N ILE A 46 -27.62 -7.36 -5.50
CA ILE A 46 -27.01 -8.70 -5.37
C ILE A 46 -28.10 -9.68 -4.95
N ASN A 47 -28.78 -10.29 -5.93
CA ASN A 47 -29.87 -11.24 -5.64
C ASN A 47 -29.39 -12.69 -5.59
N LYS A 48 -28.35 -13.01 -6.36
CA LYS A 48 -27.81 -14.36 -6.41
C LYS A 48 -26.99 -14.64 -5.15
N THR A 49 -27.39 -15.64 -4.37
CA THR A 49 -26.56 -16.16 -3.27
C THR A 49 -25.20 -16.62 -3.80
N PRO A 50 -24.09 -15.97 -3.41
CA PRO A 50 -22.74 -16.44 -3.73
C PRO A 50 -22.43 -17.71 -2.94
N ARG A 51 -21.45 -18.47 -3.43
CA ARG A 51 -20.98 -19.68 -2.76
C ARG A 51 -19.70 -19.41 -1.98
N ASP A 52 -19.52 -20.03 -0.83
CA ASP A 52 -18.19 -20.07 -0.20
C ASP A 52 -17.30 -21.10 -0.93
N PRO A 53 -16.21 -20.67 -1.59
CA PRO A 53 -15.32 -21.59 -2.30
C PRO A 53 -14.51 -22.50 -1.36
N MET A 54 -14.24 -22.07 -0.13
CA MET A 54 -13.34 -22.74 0.81
C MET A 54 -14.08 -23.58 1.85
N LYS A 55 -15.35 -23.27 2.12
CA LYS A 55 -16.26 -24.03 3.00
C LYS A 55 -15.66 -24.28 4.39
N GLN A 56 -15.11 -23.24 4.99
CA GLN A 56 -14.37 -23.38 6.23
C GLN A 56 -15.29 -23.32 7.45
N VAL A 57 -14.95 -24.10 8.49
CA VAL A 57 -15.65 -24.08 9.78
C VAL A 57 -14.67 -23.85 10.92
N LEU A 58 -15.12 -23.25 12.02
CA LEU A 58 -14.23 -22.86 13.14
C LEU A 58 -13.36 -24.02 13.65
N ARG A 59 -13.93 -25.24 13.70
CA ARG A 59 -13.22 -26.44 14.16
C ARG A 59 -12.03 -26.83 13.28
N SER A 60 -12.07 -26.52 11.98
CA SER A 60 -10.93 -26.74 11.08
C SER A 60 -10.05 -25.50 10.95
N TYR A 61 -10.63 -24.31 11.08
CA TYR A 61 -9.93 -23.03 10.96
C TYR A 61 -8.89 -22.83 12.08
N PHE A 62 -9.32 -22.91 13.35
CA PHE A 62 -8.43 -22.56 14.47
C PHE A 62 -7.20 -23.47 14.59
N PRO A 63 -7.30 -24.81 14.49
CA PRO A 63 -6.11 -25.66 14.53
C PRO A 63 -5.14 -25.39 13.37
N MET A 64 -5.67 -25.06 12.19
CA MET A 64 -4.84 -24.70 11.03
C MET A 64 -4.07 -23.41 11.31
N GLN A 65 -4.72 -22.36 11.82
CA GLN A 65 -4.04 -21.10 12.13
C GLN A 65 -3.08 -21.22 13.33
N GLU A 66 -3.45 -22.00 14.35
CA GLU A 66 -2.58 -22.31 15.49
C GLU A 66 -1.29 -23.01 15.04
N GLU A 67 -1.38 -23.98 14.13
CA GLU A 67 -0.19 -24.63 13.58
C GLU A 67 0.74 -23.64 12.86
N LYS A 68 0.17 -22.73 12.07
CA LYS A 68 0.94 -21.70 11.37
C LYS A 68 1.67 -20.78 12.34
N ASP A 69 0.96 -20.28 13.36
CA ASP A 69 1.53 -19.37 14.36
C ASP A 69 2.63 -20.06 15.18
N ASN A 70 2.41 -21.30 15.61
CA ASN A 70 3.43 -22.08 16.32
C ASN A 70 4.71 -22.25 15.50
N ARG A 71 4.59 -22.47 14.18
CA ARG A 71 5.75 -22.54 13.28
C ARG A 71 6.46 -21.20 13.14
N VAL A 72 5.72 -20.09 13.00
CA VAL A 72 6.30 -18.75 12.89
C VAL A 72 7.07 -18.38 14.16
N TYR A 73 6.42 -18.46 15.32
CA TYR A 73 7.06 -18.06 16.58
C TYR A 73 8.20 -19.01 16.96
N GLY A 74 8.06 -20.31 16.68
CA GLY A 74 9.15 -21.27 16.87
C GLY A 74 10.36 -20.99 15.98
N ALA A 75 10.15 -20.57 14.73
CA ALA A 75 11.22 -20.20 13.82
C ALA A 75 11.92 -18.89 14.25
N LEU A 76 11.17 -17.86 14.65
CA LEU A 76 11.75 -16.61 15.16
C LEU A 76 12.59 -16.83 16.43
N ASP A 77 12.12 -17.65 17.36
CA ASP A 77 12.84 -18.04 18.58
C ASP A 77 14.11 -18.86 18.27
N ALA A 78 14.03 -19.81 17.33
CA ALA A 78 15.19 -20.57 16.89
C ALA A 78 16.26 -19.68 16.25
N ALA A 79 15.84 -18.70 15.46
CA ALA A 79 16.74 -17.84 14.73
C ALA A 79 17.34 -16.73 15.61
N LEU A 80 16.64 -16.30 16.67
CA LEU A 80 17.21 -15.50 17.75
C LEU A 80 18.33 -16.26 18.46
N ARG A 81 18.10 -17.53 18.85
CA ARG A 81 19.16 -18.38 19.44
C ARG A 81 20.34 -18.61 18.50
N GLY A 82 20.09 -18.64 17.20
CA GLY A 82 21.09 -18.82 16.17
C GLY A 82 21.87 -17.56 15.80
N ASP A 83 21.59 -16.41 16.43
CA ASP A 83 22.16 -15.10 16.08
C ASP A 83 22.02 -14.76 14.58
N MET A 84 20.94 -15.27 13.95
CA MET A 84 20.77 -15.21 12.49
C MET A 84 20.55 -13.78 11.99
N PHE A 85 20.16 -12.86 12.88
CA PHE A 85 19.79 -11.49 12.51
C PHE A 85 20.96 -10.51 12.53
N ARG A 86 22.08 -10.90 13.16
CA ARG A 86 23.24 -10.03 13.37
C ARG A 86 23.82 -9.44 12.09
N ASN A 87 23.71 -10.17 10.98
CA ASN A 87 24.30 -9.79 9.69
C ASN A 87 23.25 -9.37 8.66
N VAL A 88 22.02 -9.07 9.09
CA VAL A 88 21.01 -8.50 8.19
C VAL A 88 21.53 -7.18 7.63
N GLU A 89 21.26 -6.94 6.35
CA GLU A 89 21.66 -5.69 5.69
C GLU A 89 20.93 -4.48 6.31
N PRO A 90 21.65 -3.50 6.88
CA PRO A 90 21.03 -2.32 7.46
C PRO A 90 20.15 -1.52 6.48
N ARG A 91 20.56 -1.42 5.20
CA ARG A 91 19.74 -0.76 4.17
C ARG A 91 18.35 -1.37 4.10
N TRP A 92 18.24 -2.69 4.13
CA TRP A 92 16.97 -3.40 4.04
C TRP A 92 16.08 -3.13 5.25
N VAL A 93 16.63 -3.27 6.45
CA VAL A 93 15.84 -3.13 7.70
C VAL A 93 15.33 -1.70 7.91
N GLU A 94 16.06 -0.68 7.47
CA GLU A 94 15.58 0.70 7.56
C GLU A 94 14.33 0.93 6.72
N TRP A 95 14.23 0.34 5.52
CA TRP A 95 12.98 0.40 4.74
C TRP A 95 11.83 -0.38 5.39
N MET A 96 12.14 -1.40 6.21
CA MET A 96 11.10 -2.11 6.97
C MET A 96 10.43 -1.23 8.01
N LYS A 97 11.07 -0.14 8.46
CA LYS A 97 10.40 0.85 9.33
C LYS A 97 9.20 1.47 8.62
N LEU A 98 9.37 1.91 7.37
CA LEU A 98 8.25 2.45 6.58
C LEU A 98 7.23 1.37 6.20
N PHE A 99 7.70 0.21 5.73
CA PHE A 99 6.81 -0.88 5.34
C PHE A 99 5.92 -1.34 6.50
N LEU A 100 6.50 -1.64 7.66
CA LEU A 100 5.79 -2.13 8.85
C LEU A 100 5.07 -1.04 9.66
N ALA A 101 5.30 0.24 9.34
CA ALA A 101 4.42 1.33 9.77
C ALA A 101 3.13 1.39 8.95
N ILE A 102 3.20 1.02 7.67
CA ILE A 102 2.05 1.04 6.78
C ILE A 102 1.25 -0.24 6.92
N ILE A 103 1.83 -1.41 6.60
CA ILE A 103 1.08 -2.63 6.27
C ILE A 103 0.10 -3.13 7.35
N PRO A 104 0.37 -3.04 8.67
CA PRO A 104 -0.62 -3.50 9.66
C PRO A 104 -1.94 -2.72 9.63
N PHE A 105 -1.92 -1.47 9.12
CA PHE A 105 -3.11 -0.63 9.06
C PHE A 105 -4.08 -1.00 7.91
N PRO A 106 -3.63 -1.23 6.66
CA PRO A 106 -4.38 -1.96 5.66
C PRO A 106 -5.00 -3.26 6.20
N GLU A 107 -4.25 -4.11 6.90
CA GLU A 107 -4.81 -5.38 7.42
C GLU A 107 -5.95 -5.14 8.40
N ILE A 108 -5.77 -4.30 9.43
CA ILE A 108 -6.87 -4.05 10.38
C ILE A 108 -8.05 -3.32 9.72
N SER A 109 -7.81 -2.55 8.66
CA SER A 109 -8.87 -1.94 7.85
C SER A 109 -9.61 -2.98 7.02
N ALA A 110 -8.91 -3.98 6.47
CA ALA A 110 -9.49 -5.15 5.82
C ALA A 110 -10.34 -5.97 6.80
N ALA A 111 -9.87 -6.18 8.04
CA ALA A 111 -10.68 -6.83 9.08
C ALA A 111 -12.02 -6.12 9.28
N ARG A 112 -12.00 -4.78 9.36
CA ARG A 112 -13.21 -3.96 9.50
C ARG A 112 -14.10 -4.02 8.26
N SER A 113 -13.53 -4.01 7.07
CA SER A 113 -14.29 -4.05 5.81
C SER A 113 -15.01 -5.38 5.62
N MET A 114 -14.44 -6.48 6.12
CA MET A 114 -15.09 -7.80 6.08
C MET A 114 -16.40 -7.84 6.85
N ALA A 115 -16.48 -7.16 8.00
CA ALA A 115 -17.73 -7.01 8.75
C ALA A 115 -18.79 -6.20 7.98
N MET A 116 -18.36 -5.29 7.11
CA MET A 116 -19.24 -4.49 6.25
C MET A 116 -19.75 -5.33 5.08
N VAL A 117 -18.85 -5.96 4.31
CA VAL A 117 -19.19 -6.69 3.08
C VAL A 117 -20.01 -7.95 3.35
N ALA A 118 -19.80 -8.59 4.50
CA ALA A 118 -20.64 -9.70 4.94
C ALA A 118 -22.13 -9.29 5.03
N ARG A 119 -22.45 -8.03 5.35
CA ARG A 119 -23.86 -7.59 5.45
C ARG A 119 -24.55 -7.46 4.11
N ILE A 120 -23.80 -7.17 3.04
CA ILE A 120 -24.37 -7.01 1.68
C ILE A 120 -24.40 -8.33 0.90
N ALA A 121 -23.67 -9.35 1.34
CA ALA A 121 -23.70 -10.68 0.74
C ALA A 121 -25.05 -11.38 1.05
N PRO A 122 -25.84 -11.76 0.03
CA PRO A 122 -27.11 -12.47 0.25
C PRO A 122 -26.87 -13.92 0.69
N GLY A 123 -27.69 -14.41 1.63
CA GLY A 123 -27.53 -15.74 2.23
C GLY A 123 -26.34 -15.83 3.19
N GLU A 124 -26.10 -17.02 3.74
CA GLU A 124 -25.16 -17.18 4.88
C GLU A 124 -23.80 -17.80 4.53
N GLU A 125 -23.68 -18.46 3.36
CA GLU A 125 -22.45 -19.18 3.00
C GLU A 125 -21.25 -18.21 2.97
N LEU A 126 -21.33 -17.17 2.13
CA LEU A 126 -20.21 -16.25 1.98
C LEU A 126 -20.03 -15.31 3.19
N ARG A 127 -21.07 -15.08 4.00
CA ARG A 127 -20.95 -14.35 5.28
C ARG A 127 -19.97 -15.03 6.22
N THR A 128 -19.98 -16.37 6.24
CA THR A 128 -19.00 -17.16 6.99
C THR A 128 -17.59 -16.98 6.40
N GLY A 129 -17.46 -17.03 5.07
CA GLY A 129 -16.18 -16.78 4.38
C GLY A 129 -15.55 -15.44 4.75
N PHE A 130 -16.32 -14.35 4.68
CA PHE A 130 -15.87 -13.02 5.09
C PHE A 130 -15.59 -12.92 6.60
N THR A 131 -16.33 -13.65 7.44
CA THR A 131 -16.04 -13.72 8.88
C THR A 131 -14.70 -14.39 9.15
N MET A 132 -14.34 -15.44 8.41
CA MET A 132 -13.01 -16.06 8.53
C MET A 132 -11.92 -15.13 8.03
N GLN A 133 -12.14 -14.44 6.90
CA GLN A 133 -11.22 -13.42 6.41
C GLN A 133 -11.01 -12.31 7.45
N MET A 134 -12.07 -11.82 8.11
CA MET A 134 -11.93 -10.85 9.21
C MET A 134 -10.94 -11.33 10.28
N ILE A 135 -10.99 -12.63 10.66
CA ILE A 135 -10.10 -13.20 11.66
C ILE A 135 -8.67 -13.35 11.10
N ASP A 136 -8.54 -13.70 9.82
CA ASP A 136 -7.25 -13.70 9.12
C ASP A 136 -6.62 -12.31 9.18
N GLU A 137 -7.36 -11.24 8.89
CA GLU A 137 -6.82 -9.88 8.91
C GLU A 137 -6.46 -9.38 10.32
N PHE A 138 -7.20 -9.80 11.35
CA PHE A 138 -6.79 -9.60 12.74
C PHE A 138 -5.45 -10.32 13.03
N ARG A 139 -5.29 -11.54 12.53
CA ARG A 139 -4.01 -12.25 12.62
C ARG A 139 -2.91 -11.51 11.85
N HIS A 140 -3.17 -11.03 10.63
CA HIS A 140 -2.19 -10.35 9.77
C HIS A 140 -1.67 -9.06 10.43
N SER A 141 -2.58 -8.19 10.86
CA SER A 141 -2.23 -6.97 11.60
C SER A 141 -1.38 -7.27 12.84
N THR A 142 -1.82 -8.21 13.68
CA THR A 142 -1.13 -8.51 14.95
C THR A 142 0.22 -9.20 14.75
N ILE A 143 0.34 -10.14 13.81
CA ILE A 143 1.60 -10.85 13.55
C ILE A 143 2.64 -9.92 12.92
N GLN A 144 2.22 -8.98 12.06
CA GLN A 144 3.10 -7.97 11.48
C GLN A 144 3.53 -6.92 12.52
N MET A 145 2.65 -6.54 13.46
CA MET A 145 3.04 -5.71 14.61
C MET A 145 4.04 -6.43 15.53
N ASN A 146 3.90 -7.74 15.73
CA ASN A 146 4.88 -8.54 16.47
C ASN A 146 6.22 -8.63 15.74
N LEU A 147 6.21 -8.76 14.41
CA LEU A 147 7.43 -8.69 13.60
C LEU A 147 8.13 -7.34 13.75
N LYS A 148 7.38 -6.23 13.73
CA LYS A 148 7.90 -4.90 14.01
C LYS A 148 8.58 -4.81 15.37
N LYS A 149 7.93 -5.32 16.42
CA LYS A 149 8.51 -5.41 17.76
C LYS A 149 9.81 -6.22 17.73
N TRP A 150 9.82 -7.34 17.00
CA TRP A 150 10.99 -8.18 16.87
C TRP A 150 12.18 -7.42 16.23
N TYR A 151 11.94 -6.61 15.19
CA TYR A 151 12.99 -5.72 14.65
C TYR A 151 13.46 -4.68 15.67
N MET A 152 12.53 -4.06 16.39
CA MET A 152 12.84 -3.07 17.42
C MET A 152 13.72 -3.65 18.54
N GLU A 153 13.57 -4.93 18.87
CA GLU A 153 14.36 -5.58 19.93
C GLU A 153 15.74 -6.08 19.46
N ASN A 154 15.91 -6.33 18.16
CA ASN A 154 17.07 -7.07 17.64
C ASN A 154 17.92 -6.30 16.61
N TYR A 155 17.40 -5.22 16.03
CA TYR A 155 18.15 -4.40 15.08
C TYR A 155 19.03 -3.36 15.79
N ILE A 156 20.16 -3.02 15.18
CA ILE A 156 21.16 -2.10 15.73
C ILE A 156 20.64 -0.67 15.94
N ASP A 157 19.62 -0.24 15.20
CA ASP A 157 19.01 1.07 15.34
C ASP A 157 17.48 0.99 15.45
N PRO A 158 16.95 0.81 16.67
CA PRO A 158 15.51 0.64 16.89
C PRO A 158 14.69 1.92 16.67
N ALA A 159 15.34 3.09 16.69
CA ALA A 159 14.66 4.38 16.54
C ALA A 159 13.92 4.45 15.19
N GLY A 160 12.62 4.75 15.24
CA GLY A 160 11.72 4.72 14.09
C GLY A 160 10.74 3.54 14.12
N PHE A 161 11.15 2.38 14.64
CA PHE A 161 10.20 1.27 14.88
C PHE A 161 9.27 1.55 16.06
N ASP A 162 9.78 2.23 17.08
CA ASP A 162 9.09 2.62 18.31
C ASP A 162 7.99 3.66 18.11
N ILE A 163 8.08 4.46 17.05
CA ILE A 163 7.14 5.56 16.76
C ILE A 163 6.21 5.29 15.57
N THR A 164 6.26 4.11 14.95
CA THR A 164 5.51 3.80 13.72
C THR A 164 4.01 4.13 13.75
N GLU A 165 3.32 3.88 14.87
CA GLU A 165 1.88 4.19 15.01
C GLU A 165 1.62 5.70 15.04
N GLU A 166 2.51 6.47 15.70
CA GLU A 166 2.44 7.92 15.70
C GLU A 166 2.82 8.49 14.32
N ALA A 167 3.89 7.94 13.72
CA ALA A 167 4.41 8.33 12.41
C ALA A 167 3.39 8.06 11.29
N PHE A 168 2.59 7.00 11.40
CA PHE A 168 1.57 6.63 10.42
C PHE A 168 0.63 7.80 10.08
N GLY A 169 0.18 8.54 11.09
CA GLY A 169 -0.71 9.70 10.91
C GLY A 169 -0.01 11.01 10.55
N LYS A 170 1.33 11.06 10.56
CA LYS A 170 2.12 12.30 10.53
C LYS A 170 3.13 12.40 9.38
N CYS A 171 3.68 11.28 8.90
CA CYS A 171 4.71 11.29 7.87
C CYS A 171 4.12 11.45 6.46
N TYR A 172 4.72 12.29 5.62
CA TYR A 172 4.31 12.48 4.22
C TYR A 172 4.27 11.16 3.42
N ALA A 173 5.15 10.20 3.74
CA ALA A 173 5.21 8.91 3.06
C ALA A 173 4.11 7.95 3.53
N THR A 174 3.78 7.93 4.83
CA THR A 174 2.74 7.04 5.36
C THR A 174 1.34 7.49 4.95
N THR A 175 1.12 8.77 4.63
CA THR A 175 -0.16 9.22 4.05
C THR A 175 -0.53 8.46 2.76
N ILE A 176 0.46 8.04 1.97
CA ILE A 176 0.25 7.22 0.76
C ILE A 176 -0.34 5.85 1.17
N GLY A 177 0.27 5.18 2.15
CA GLY A 177 -0.22 3.91 2.68
C GLY A 177 -1.56 4.03 3.41
N ARG A 178 -1.82 5.17 4.06
CA ARG A 178 -3.10 5.49 4.68
C ARG A 178 -4.21 5.61 3.65
N GLN A 179 -3.96 6.29 2.53
CA GLN A 179 -4.92 6.39 1.44
C GLN A 179 -5.30 5.01 0.87
N PHE A 180 -4.33 4.09 0.80
CA PHE A 180 -4.59 2.71 0.39
C PHE A 180 -5.57 2.00 1.34
N ALA A 181 -5.30 2.04 2.64
CA ALA A 181 -6.14 1.39 3.65
C ALA A 181 -7.51 2.04 3.83
N GLU A 182 -7.60 3.38 3.80
CA GLU A 182 -8.88 4.08 3.90
C GLU A 182 -9.82 3.73 2.73
N GLY A 183 -9.26 3.37 1.57
CA GLY A 183 -9.99 2.84 0.42
C GLY A 183 -10.74 1.53 0.70
N PHE A 184 -10.35 0.76 1.72
CA PHE A 184 -10.99 -0.52 2.07
C PHE A 184 -12.31 -0.34 2.84
N ILE A 185 -12.48 0.81 3.49
CA ILE A 185 -13.57 1.05 4.45
C ILE A 185 -14.43 2.28 4.15
N THR A 186 -14.14 2.99 3.05
CA THR A 186 -14.79 4.27 2.73
C THR A 186 -15.55 4.22 1.41
N GLY A 187 -16.83 4.59 1.45
CA GLY A 187 -17.72 4.63 0.28
C GLY A 187 -18.65 3.43 0.20
N ASP A 188 -19.09 3.10 -1.00
CA ASP A 188 -19.97 1.96 -1.27
C ASP A 188 -19.27 0.68 -0.78
N THR A 189 -20.00 -0.12 0.00
CA THR A 189 -19.47 -1.33 0.63
C THR A 189 -18.92 -2.33 -0.40
N MET A 190 -19.60 -2.50 -1.54
CA MET A 190 -19.13 -3.36 -2.63
C MET A 190 -17.88 -2.78 -3.29
N THR A 191 -17.85 -1.47 -3.53
CA THR A 191 -16.69 -0.79 -4.11
C THR A 191 -15.45 -0.90 -3.21
N ALA A 192 -15.58 -0.57 -1.93
CA ALA A 192 -14.48 -0.49 -0.99
C ALA A 192 -13.96 -1.87 -0.56
N ALA A 193 -14.86 -2.72 -0.04
CA ALA A 193 -14.47 -3.97 0.60
C ALA A 193 -14.34 -5.15 -0.39
N CYS A 194 -15.07 -5.11 -1.52
CA CYS A 194 -14.96 -6.17 -2.52
C CYS A 194 -14.09 -5.74 -3.71
N MET A 195 -14.49 -4.71 -4.46
CA MET A 195 -13.81 -4.34 -5.70
C MET A 195 -12.39 -3.81 -5.46
N TYR A 196 -12.21 -2.88 -4.52
CA TYR A 196 -10.92 -2.26 -4.25
C TYR A 196 -9.97 -3.18 -3.49
N LEU A 197 -10.45 -3.79 -2.41
CA LEU A 197 -9.67 -4.71 -1.58
C LEU A 197 -9.56 -6.10 -2.24
N THR A 198 -10.60 -6.93 -2.17
CA THR A 198 -10.44 -8.36 -2.48
C THR A 198 -10.18 -8.67 -3.97
N VAL A 199 -10.89 -7.98 -4.87
CA VAL A 199 -10.84 -8.23 -6.32
C VAL A 199 -9.61 -7.62 -6.99
N VAL A 200 -9.05 -6.54 -6.42
CA VAL A 200 -7.91 -5.84 -7.00
C VAL A 200 -6.69 -5.89 -6.08
N ALA A 201 -6.73 -5.29 -4.89
CA ALA A 201 -5.55 -5.25 -4.01
C ALA A 201 -5.03 -6.66 -3.70
N GLU A 202 -5.92 -7.52 -3.20
CA GLU A 202 -5.56 -8.88 -2.77
C GLU A 202 -5.30 -9.83 -3.95
N THR A 203 -6.09 -9.72 -5.02
CA THR A 203 -5.94 -10.63 -6.16
C THR A 203 -4.77 -10.24 -7.07
N ALA A 204 -4.55 -8.94 -7.31
CA ALA A 204 -3.52 -8.48 -8.23
C ALA A 204 -2.18 -8.25 -7.51
N PHE A 205 -2.19 -7.47 -6.42
CA PHE A 205 -0.97 -6.87 -5.89
C PHE A 205 -0.35 -7.64 -4.72
N THR A 206 -1.10 -8.46 -3.99
CA THR A 206 -0.60 -9.25 -2.85
C THR A 206 0.64 -10.06 -3.16
N ASN A 207 0.81 -10.64 -4.35
CA ASN A 207 2.05 -11.37 -4.68
C ASN A 207 3.30 -10.47 -4.62
N THR A 208 3.18 -9.18 -4.97
CA THR A 208 4.29 -8.22 -4.80
C THR A 208 4.64 -7.98 -3.33
N LEU A 209 3.64 -7.98 -2.44
CA LEU A 209 3.84 -7.80 -0.99
C LEU A 209 4.32 -9.07 -0.30
N PHE A 210 3.73 -10.22 -0.62
CA PHE A 210 3.87 -11.45 0.17
C PHE A 210 4.73 -12.53 -0.49
N VAL A 211 5.23 -12.29 -1.70
CA VAL A 211 6.21 -13.17 -2.35
C VAL A 211 7.50 -12.41 -2.68
N ALA A 212 7.41 -11.23 -3.32
CA ALA A 212 8.61 -10.48 -3.65
C ALA A 212 9.32 -9.90 -2.42
N MET A 213 8.61 -9.26 -1.48
CA MET A 213 9.26 -8.75 -0.26
C MET A 213 9.95 -9.86 0.55
N PRO A 214 9.33 -11.03 0.82
CA PRO A 214 10.04 -12.19 1.38
C PRO A 214 11.27 -12.63 0.60
N SER A 215 11.19 -12.68 -0.73
CA SER A 215 12.34 -13.06 -1.55
C SER A 215 13.49 -12.07 -1.39
N GLU A 216 13.22 -10.76 -1.41
CA GLU A 216 14.26 -9.75 -1.25
C GLU A 216 14.79 -9.69 0.19
N ALA A 217 13.93 -9.86 1.20
CA ALA A 217 14.35 -9.97 2.60
C ALA A 217 15.38 -11.10 2.78
N ALA A 218 15.07 -12.30 2.28
CA ALA A 218 15.97 -13.44 2.38
C ALA A 218 17.33 -13.18 1.70
N ARG A 219 17.33 -12.45 0.56
CA ARG A 219 18.56 -12.06 -0.15
C ARG A 219 19.41 -11.04 0.60
N ASN A 220 18.82 -10.32 1.55
CA ASN A 220 19.47 -9.32 2.40
C ASN A 220 19.73 -9.83 3.83
N GLY A 221 19.65 -11.15 4.04
CA GLY A 221 19.93 -11.79 5.33
C GLY A 221 18.78 -11.69 6.34
N ASP A 222 17.62 -11.17 5.93
CA ASP A 222 16.44 -11.09 6.78
C ASP A 222 15.58 -12.35 6.61
N TYR A 223 15.56 -13.18 7.64
CA TYR A 223 14.74 -14.39 7.71
C TYR A 223 13.41 -14.15 8.43
N ALA A 224 13.28 -13.07 9.18
CA ALA A 224 12.12 -12.82 10.03
C ALA A 224 10.91 -12.42 9.20
N LEU A 225 11.09 -11.48 8.26
CA LEU A 225 10.03 -11.09 7.33
C LEU A 225 9.52 -12.28 6.50
N PRO A 226 10.37 -13.09 5.83
CA PRO A 226 9.90 -14.26 5.08
C PRO A 226 9.11 -15.24 5.93
N THR A 227 9.55 -15.50 7.16
CA THR A 227 8.89 -16.42 8.08
C THR A 227 7.45 -15.96 8.36
N VAL A 228 7.25 -14.67 8.60
CA VAL A 228 5.93 -14.10 8.90
C VAL A 228 5.08 -13.96 7.63
N PHE A 229 5.62 -13.33 6.58
CA PHE A 229 4.85 -12.96 5.39
C PHE A 229 4.46 -14.14 4.51
N LEU A 230 5.27 -15.21 4.46
CA LEU A 230 4.86 -16.45 3.77
C LEU A 230 3.77 -17.20 4.56
N SER A 231 3.70 -17.01 5.87
CA SER A 231 2.61 -17.54 6.69
C SER A 231 1.30 -16.79 6.43
N VAL A 232 1.38 -15.46 6.33
CA VAL A 232 0.25 -14.58 5.94
C VAL A 232 -0.23 -14.92 4.53
N GLN A 233 0.69 -15.03 3.56
CA GLN A 233 0.40 -15.39 2.16
C GLN A 233 -0.49 -16.63 2.01
N SER A 234 -0.31 -17.62 2.89
CA SER A 234 -1.08 -18.86 2.84
C SER A 234 -2.57 -18.69 3.21
N ASP A 235 -2.97 -17.52 3.70
CA ASP A 235 -4.36 -17.16 4.01
C ASP A 235 -5.07 -16.49 2.82
N GLU A 236 -4.32 -15.71 2.04
CA GLU A 236 -4.78 -14.87 0.92
C GLU A 236 -5.63 -15.60 -0.13
N SER A 237 -5.38 -16.90 -0.36
CA SER A 237 -6.19 -17.69 -1.29
C SER A 237 -7.67 -17.74 -0.93
N ARG A 238 -8.00 -17.66 0.36
CA ARG A 238 -9.39 -17.59 0.83
C ARG A 238 -10.03 -16.25 0.51
N HIS A 239 -9.24 -15.19 0.61
CA HIS A 239 -9.67 -13.81 0.44
C HIS A 239 -10.00 -13.52 -1.01
N ILE A 240 -9.10 -13.93 -1.92
CA ILE A 240 -9.30 -13.94 -3.37
C ILE A 240 -10.58 -14.72 -3.74
N GLY A 241 -10.78 -15.88 -3.11
CA GLY A 241 -11.98 -16.71 -3.32
C GLY A 241 -13.26 -15.98 -2.90
N ASN A 242 -13.24 -15.30 -1.75
CA ASN A 242 -14.39 -14.55 -1.25
C ASN A 242 -14.78 -13.41 -2.20
N GLY A 243 -13.80 -12.59 -2.58
CA GLY A 243 -13.99 -11.47 -3.50
C GLY A 243 -14.52 -11.91 -4.86
N HIS A 244 -13.90 -12.94 -5.44
CA HIS A 244 -14.36 -13.49 -6.71
C HIS A 244 -15.80 -14.01 -6.63
N SER A 245 -16.18 -14.69 -5.55
CA SER A 245 -17.53 -15.22 -5.41
C SER A 245 -18.59 -14.12 -5.36
N LEU A 246 -18.33 -13.03 -4.61
CA LEU A 246 -19.25 -11.90 -4.53
C LEU A 246 -19.31 -11.12 -5.86
N LEU A 247 -18.16 -10.89 -6.50
CA LEU A 247 -18.08 -10.31 -7.85
C LEU A 247 -18.95 -11.10 -8.84
N MET A 248 -18.81 -12.43 -8.88
CA MET A 248 -19.58 -13.29 -9.77
C MET A 248 -21.09 -13.28 -9.47
N ALA A 249 -21.49 -13.05 -8.22
CA ALA A 249 -22.89 -12.84 -7.85
C ALA A 249 -23.41 -11.48 -8.34
N ALA A 250 -22.66 -10.40 -8.13
CA ALA A 250 -23.01 -9.07 -8.60
C ALA A 250 -23.08 -8.99 -10.13
N LEU A 251 -22.19 -9.69 -10.84
CA LEU A 251 -22.15 -9.78 -12.30
C LEU A 251 -23.43 -10.36 -12.94
N LYS A 252 -24.25 -11.09 -12.18
CA LYS A 252 -25.50 -11.66 -12.69
C LYS A 252 -26.57 -10.63 -12.93
N GLU A 253 -26.48 -9.45 -12.32
CA GLU A 253 -27.40 -8.34 -12.54
C GLU A 253 -26.77 -7.39 -13.59
N PRO A 254 -27.31 -7.31 -14.82
CA PRO A 254 -26.74 -6.44 -15.87
C PRO A 254 -26.69 -4.97 -15.47
N GLU A 255 -27.61 -4.54 -14.60
CA GLU A 255 -27.61 -3.19 -14.06
C GLU A 255 -26.28 -2.87 -13.36
N ASN A 256 -25.62 -3.83 -12.72
CA ASN A 256 -24.36 -3.58 -12.01
C ASN A 256 -23.17 -3.34 -12.94
N HIS A 257 -23.24 -3.68 -14.23
CA HIS A 257 -22.08 -3.65 -15.13
C HIS A 257 -21.43 -2.27 -15.19
N LEU A 258 -22.24 -1.22 -15.24
CA LEU A 258 -21.75 0.16 -15.23
C LEU A 258 -20.93 0.50 -13.97
N LEU A 259 -21.35 0.02 -12.80
CA LEU A 259 -20.60 0.25 -11.54
C LEU A 259 -19.37 -0.64 -11.47
N LEU A 260 -19.47 -1.91 -11.90
CA LEU A 260 -18.34 -2.83 -11.92
C LEU A 260 -17.20 -2.32 -12.81
N GLU A 261 -17.54 -1.79 -13.99
CA GLU A 261 -16.57 -1.16 -14.90
C GLU A 261 -15.88 0.04 -14.25
N ARG A 262 -16.67 0.95 -13.64
CA ARG A 262 -16.16 2.12 -12.92
C ARG A 262 -15.23 1.71 -11.78
N ASP A 263 -15.66 0.77 -10.96
CA ASP A 263 -14.99 0.40 -9.73
C ASP A 263 -13.74 -0.43 -9.99
N LEU A 264 -13.76 -1.32 -10.98
CA LEU A 264 -12.58 -2.05 -11.42
C LEU A 264 -11.51 -1.09 -11.96
N ARG A 265 -11.92 -0.10 -12.77
CA ARG A 265 -11.02 0.93 -13.31
C ARG A 265 -10.39 1.78 -12.19
N TYR A 266 -11.21 2.29 -11.28
CA TYR A 266 -10.79 3.05 -10.11
C TYR A 266 -9.81 2.25 -9.24
N ALA A 267 -10.22 1.04 -8.85
CA ALA A 267 -9.46 0.19 -7.96
C ALA A 267 -8.12 -0.19 -8.55
N PHE A 268 -8.08 -0.62 -9.83
CA PHE A 268 -6.83 -0.96 -10.50
C PHE A 268 -5.86 0.22 -10.51
N TRP A 269 -6.32 1.41 -10.94
CA TRP A 269 -5.45 2.58 -11.08
C TRP A 269 -4.89 3.07 -9.74
N GLN A 270 -5.73 3.16 -8.70
CA GLN A 270 -5.27 3.58 -7.37
C GLN A 270 -4.29 2.58 -6.76
N ASN A 271 -4.59 1.28 -6.88
CA ASN A 271 -3.68 0.23 -6.40
C ASN A 271 -2.33 0.28 -7.12
N HIS A 272 -2.33 0.37 -8.46
CA HIS A 272 -1.11 0.59 -9.24
C HIS A 272 -0.33 1.81 -8.76
N ALA A 273 -1.01 2.96 -8.62
CA ALA A 273 -0.34 4.18 -8.20
C ALA A 273 0.31 4.01 -6.82
N ILE A 274 -0.40 3.45 -5.85
CA ILE A 274 0.06 3.40 -4.46
C ILE A 274 1.03 2.24 -4.20
N VAL A 275 0.65 1.01 -4.57
CA VAL A 275 1.44 -0.19 -4.29
C VAL A 275 2.77 -0.13 -5.02
N ASP A 276 2.77 0.28 -6.29
CA ASP A 276 4.01 0.30 -7.07
C ASP A 276 4.96 1.38 -6.58
N ALA A 277 4.44 2.52 -6.10
CA ALA A 277 5.24 3.55 -5.46
C ALA A 277 5.92 3.03 -4.17
N ALA A 278 5.22 2.26 -3.34
CA ALA A 278 5.78 1.72 -2.11
C ALA A 278 6.66 0.49 -2.37
N ILE A 279 6.06 -0.60 -2.82
CA ILE A 279 6.69 -1.92 -2.90
C ILE A 279 7.77 -1.96 -3.97
N GLY A 280 7.54 -1.34 -5.13
CA GLY A 280 8.57 -1.22 -6.16
C GLY A 280 9.81 -0.51 -5.62
N THR A 281 9.61 0.56 -4.86
CA THR A 281 10.73 1.30 -4.26
C THR A 281 11.45 0.47 -3.20
N PHE A 282 10.74 -0.25 -2.34
CA PHE A 282 11.37 -1.08 -1.30
C PHE A 282 12.21 -2.21 -1.89
N ILE A 283 11.67 -2.90 -2.90
CA ILE A 283 12.35 -3.99 -3.62
C ILE A 283 13.62 -3.48 -4.28
N GLU A 284 13.61 -2.29 -4.87
CA GLU A 284 14.73 -1.82 -5.69
C GLU A 284 15.75 -1.00 -4.93
N TYR A 285 15.31 -0.11 -4.04
CA TYR A 285 16.17 0.83 -3.31
C TYR A 285 16.50 0.38 -1.90
N GLY A 286 15.77 -0.60 -1.34
CA GLY A 286 16.04 -1.15 -0.01
C GLY A 286 17.02 -2.31 0.02
N THR A 287 17.24 -2.98 -1.10
CA THR A 287 18.18 -4.11 -1.19
C THR A 287 19.61 -3.67 -1.52
N THR A 288 20.62 -4.40 -1.02
CA THR A 288 22.02 -4.33 -1.49
C THR A 288 22.40 -5.51 -2.40
N ASN A 289 21.58 -6.57 -2.43
CA ASN A 289 21.79 -7.68 -3.34
C ASN A 289 21.54 -7.24 -4.80
N ARG A 290 22.60 -7.21 -5.61
CA ARG A 290 22.60 -6.80 -7.02
C ARG A 290 22.95 -7.93 -7.99
N ASP A 291 22.47 -9.15 -7.72
CA ASP A 291 22.53 -10.23 -8.69
C ASP A 291 21.80 -9.82 -9.99
N LYS A 292 22.51 -9.83 -11.13
CA LYS A 292 21.96 -9.43 -12.43
C LYS A 292 20.89 -10.42 -12.94
N ASN A 293 20.90 -11.66 -12.43
CA ASN A 293 19.90 -12.67 -12.78
C ASN A 293 18.62 -12.59 -11.94
N LYS A 294 18.59 -11.78 -10.88
CA LYS A 294 17.36 -11.58 -10.10
C LYS A 294 16.35 -10.76 -10.92
N GLU A 295 15.06 -10.99 -10.72
CA GLU A 295 14.01 -10.17 -11.35
C GLU A 295 14.05 -8.73 -10.80
N SER A 296 13.86 -7.76 -11.67
CA SER A 296 13.53 -6.38 -11.34
C SER A 296 12.07 -6.24 -10.97
N TYR A 297 11.68 -5.10 -10.37
CA TYR A 297 10.28 -4.89 -10.06
C TYR A 297 9.40 -4.88 -11.32
N ALA A 298 9.89 -4.32 -12.43
CA ALA A 298 9.16 -4.35 -13.69
C ALA A 298 8.92 -5.77 -14.21
N GLU A 299 9.91 -6.67 -14.11
CA GLU A 299 9.74 -8.08 -14.49
C GLU A 299 8.71 -8.79 -13.60
N MET A 300 8.75 -8.55 -12.28
CA MET A 300 7.76 -9.09 -11.34
C MET A 300 6.35 -8.53 -11.60
N TRP A 301 6.23 -7.23 -11.87
CA TRP A 301 4.97 -6.57 -12.19
C TRP A 301 4.37 -7.15 -13.48
N HIS A 302 5.18 -7.32 -14.52
CA HIS A 302 4.71 -7.92 -15.76
C HIS A 302 4.20 -9.35 -15.53
N ARG A 303 4.91 -10.15 -14.73
CA ARG A 303 4.47 -11.52 -14.43
C ARG A 303 3.17 -11.57 -13.64
N TRP A 304 3.07 -10.83 -12.53
CA TRP A 304 1.92 -10.97 -11.63
C TRP A 304 0.75 -10.07 -11.99
N ILE A 305 1.00 -8.82 -12.39
CA ILE A 305 -0.07 -7.87 -12.69
C ILE A 305 -0.54 -8.02 -14.12
N TYR A 306 0.39 -8.09 -15.08
CA TYR A 306 0.02 -8.19 -16.49
C TYR A 306 -0.39 -9.61 -16.89
N GLU A 307 0.48 -10.62 -16.68
CA GLU A 307 0.19 -11.99 -17.08
C GLU A 307 -0.86 -12.65 -16.17
N ASP A 308 -0.61 -12.73 -14.86
CA ASP A 308 -1.53 -13.47 -13.98
C ASP A 308 -2.85 -12.72 -13.76
N TYR A 309 -2.83 -11.46 -13.32
CA TYR A 309 -4.06 -10.73 -13.02
C TYR A 309 -4.80 -10.24 -14.27
N TYR A 310 -4.20 -9.37 -15.07
CA TYR A 310 -4.90 -8.75 -16.19
C TYR A 310 -5.34 -9.79 -17.24
N ARG A 311 -4.44 -10.65 -17.72
CA ARG A 311 -4.78 -11.61 -18.79
C ARG A 311 -5.63 -12.78 -18.32
N THR A 312 -5.43 -13.30 -17.11
CA THR A 312 -6.18 -14.49 -16.65
C THR A 312 -7.37 -14.20 -15.76
N TYR A 313 -7.45 -13.01 -15.14
CA TYR A 313 -8.55 -12.63 -14.24
C TYR A 313 -9.43 -11.51 -14.81
N MET A 314 -8.85 -10.35 -15.18
CA MET A 314 -9.64 -9.21 -15.68
C MET A 314 -10.21 -9.44 -17.08
N LEU A 315 -9.38 -9.82 -18.05
CA LEU A 315 -9.78 -9.98 -19.45
C LEU A 315 -10.95 -10.98 -19.62
N PRO A 316 -11.02 -12.11 -18.89
CA PRO A 316 -12.20 -12.99 -18.94
C PRO A 316 -13.52 -12.35 -18.50
N LEU A 317 -13.51 -11.24 -17.74
CA LEU A 317 -14.72 -10.52 -17.34
C LEU A 317 -15.50 -9.96 -18.54
N GLU A 318 -14.82 -9.71 -19.67
CA GLU A 318 -15.46 -9.27 -20.91
C GLU A 318 -16.48 -10.28 -21.45
N LYS A 319 -16.28 -11.58 -21.18
CA LYS A 319 -17.25 -12.63 -21.54
C LYS A 319 -18.57 -12.50 -20.78
N TYR A 320 -18.58 -11.73 -19.69
CA TYR A 320 -19.75 -11.44 -18.87
C TYR A 320 -20.34 -10.05 -19.11
N GLY A 321 -19.82 -9.31 -20.11
CA GLY A 321 -20.33 -7.98 -20.50
C GLY A 321 -19.62 -6.80 -19.85
N ILE A 322 -18.57 -7.02 -19.06
CA ILE A 322 -17.77 -5.94 -18.46
C ILE A 322 -16.76 -5.42 -19.47
N LYS A 323 -16.77 -4.11 -19.72
CA LYS A 323 -15.70 -3.45 -20.47
C LYS A 323 -14.44 -3.32 -19.61
N VAL A 324 -13.37 -3.99 -20.02
CA VAL A 324 -12.04 -3.80 -19.42
C VAL A 324 -11.35 -2.60 -20.07
N HIS A 325 -10.75 -1.74 -19.25
CA HIS A 325 -10.00 -0.58 -19.69
C HIS A 325 -8.53 -0.95 -19.99
N HIS A 326 -8.31 -1.64 -21.10
CA HIS A 326 -6.98 -2.15 -21.50
C HIS A 326 -5.90 -1.06 -21.59
N ASP A 327 -6.27 0.12 -22.09
CA ASP A 327 -5.35 1.25 -22.23
C ASP A 327 -4.85 1.76 -20.86
N ASP A 328 -5.65 1.64 -19.81
CA ASP A 328 -5.24 2.06 -18.46
C ASP A 328 -4.22 1.07 -17.86
N VAL A 329 -4.35 -0.23 -18.19
CA VAL A 329 -3.35 -1.26 -17.82
C VAL A 329 -2.05 -1.04 -18.57
N GLN A 330 -2.12 -0.73 -19.86
CA GLN A 330 -0.95 -0.39 -20.67
C GLN A 330 -0.29 0.90 -20.15
N ALA A 331 -1.06 1.93 -19.81
CA ALA A 331 -0.53 3.17 -19.23
C ALA A 331 0.19 2.91 -17.90
N ALA A 332 -0.37 2.08 -17.03
CA ALA A 332 0.27 1.66 -15.78
C ALA A 332 1.63 0.98 -16.03
N TRP A 333 1.69 0.07 -17.00
CA TRP A 333 2.94 -0.59 -17.39
C TRP A 333 3.99 0.40 -17.93
N GLU A 334 3.55 1.35 -18.77
CA GLU A 334 4.43 2.37 -19.35
C GLU A 334 4.94 3.35 -18.30
N ARG A 335 4.16 3.65 -17.26
CA ARG A 335 4.64 4.46 -16.13
C ARG A 335 5.86 3.80 -15.47
N ILE A 336 5.84 2.49 -15.29
CA ILE A 336 6.96 1.74 -14.69
C ILE A 336 8.16 1.70 -15.64
N THR A 337 7.95 1.29 -16.89
CA THR A 337 9.05 0.93 -17.80
C THR A 337 9.58 2.05 -18.68
N LYS A 338 8.74 3.03 -19.02
CA LYS A 338 9.11 4.13 -19.94
C LYS A 338 9.25 5.47 -19.22
N LYS A 339 8.50 5.66 -18.12
CA LYS A 339 8.48 6.92 -17.37
C LYS A 339 9.18 6.83 -16.00
N ASN A 340 9.86 5.71 -15.73
CA ASN A 340 10.70 5.50 -14.55
C ASN A 340 9.98 5.76 -13.22
N TYR A 341 8.69 5.40 -13.11
CA TYR A 341 7.83 5.76 -11.98
C TYR A 341 8.43 5.39 -10.62
N VAL A 342 8.82 4.13 -10.44
CA VAL A 342 9.41 3.61 -9.20
C VAL A 342 10.70 4.35 -8.84
N HIS A 343 11.53 4.66 -9.83
CA HIS A 343 12.80 5.36 -9.61
C HIS A 343 12.60 6.82 -9.20
N LYS A 344 11.58 7.50 -9.77
CA LYS A 344 11.19 8.84 -9.35
C LYS A 344 10.62 8.86 -7.93
N VAL A 345 9.94 7.79 -7.51
CA VAL A 345 9.49 7.62 -6.12
C VAL A 345 10.67 7.41 -5.17
N GLY A 346 11.65 6.57 -5.55
CA GLY A 346 12.90 6.43 -4.81
C GLY A 346 13.66 7.75 -4.65
N GLN A 347 13.75 8.55 -5.72
CA GLN A 347 14.31 9.91 -5.69
C GLN A 347 13.55 10.82 -4.71
N PHE A 348 12.22 10.79 -4.74
CA PHE A 348 11.36 11.59 -3.86
C PHE A 348 11.54 11.24 -2.38
N PHE A 349 11.55 9.95 -2.02
CA PHE A 349 11.79 9.53 -0.64
C PHE A 349 13.19 9.89 -0.14
N ALA A 350 14.18 9.91 -1.03
CA ALA A 350 15.52 10.39 -0.72
C ALA A 350 15.54 11.91 -0.47
N VAL A 351 14.89 12.70 -1.33
CA VAL A 351 14.79 14.16 -1.11
C VAL A 351 14.08 14.49 0.21
N GLY A 352 13.06 13.70 0.57
CA GLY A 352 12.29 13.85 1.81
C GLY A 352 12.98 13.35 3.08
N TRP A 353 14.24 12.89 3.02
CA TRP A 353 14.93 12.26 4.15
C TRP A 353 14.82 13.00 5.50
N PRO A 354 14.86 14.35 5.60
CA PRO A 354 14.84 15.01 6.90
C PRO A 354 13.54 14.80 7.69
N VAL A 355 12.44 14.48 7.00
CA VAL A 355 11.10 14.24 7.59
C VAL A 355 10.66 12.78 7.44
N ASN A 356 11.61 11.87 7.19
CA ASN A 356 11.41 10.43 7.34
C ASN A 356 11.48 10.05 8.84
N PHE A 357 11.14 8.81 9.14
CA PHE A 357 11.43 8.16 10.44
C PHE A 357 12.31 6.91 10.26
N TRP A 358 13.00 6.84 9.12
CA TRP A 358 13.96 5.81 8.75
C TRP A 358 15.15 6.45 8.04
N ARG A 359 16.23 5.70 7.89
CA ARG A 359 17.42 6.13 7.15
C ARG A 359 17.35 5.70 5.69
N ILE A 360 17.91 6.52 4.80
CA ILE A 360 18.04 6.19 3.38
C ILE A 360 19.42 6.58 2.89
N GLU A 361 20.16 5.61 2.35
CA GLU A 361 21.50 5.84 1.83
C GLU A 361 21.55 6.05 0.32
N ALA A 362 22.66 6.63 -0.12
CA ALA A 362 22.95 6.80 -1.53
C ALA A 362 23.10 5.44 -2.23
N GLN A 363 22.66 5.39 -3.48
CA GLN A 363 23.02 4.30 -4.37
C GLN A 363 24.51 4.37 -4.73
N THR A 364 25.13 3.20 -4.84
CA THR A 364 26.56 2.98 -5.09
C THR A 364 26.81 2.61 -6.56
N ASP A 365 28.08 2.51 -6.98
CA ASP A 365 28.42 2.07 -8.33
C ASP A 365 27.85 0.68 -8.68
N LYS A 366 27.77 -0.23 -7.70
CA LYS A 366 27.13 -1.55 -7.91
C LYS A 366 25.63 -1.43 -8.14
N ASP A 367 24.98 -0.50 -7.44
CA ASP A 367 23.57 -0.19 -7.63
C ASP A 367 23.36 0.40 -9.03
N PHE A 368 24.21 1.35 -9.45
CA PHE A 368 24.18 1.97 -10.77
C PHE A 368 24.31 0.94 -11.90
N GLU A 369 25.27 0.03 -11.81
CA GLU A 369 25.44 -1.04 -12.81
C GLU A 369 24.22 -1.95 -12.91
N TRP A 370 23.60 -2.28 -11.78
CA TRP A 370 22.42 -3.15 -11.77
C TRP A 370 21.19 -2.41 -12.33
N PHE A 371 20.98 -1.16 -11.92
CA PHE A 371 19.90 -0.34 -12.45
C PHE A 371 20.06 -0.12 -13.95
N GLU A 372 21.24 0.22 -14.45
CA GLU A 372 21.47 0.39 -15.88
C GLU A 372 21.27 -0.94 -16.66
N HIS A 373 21.64 -2.08 -16.06
CA HIS A 373 21.40 -3.39 -16.66
C HIS A 373 19.92 -3.74 -16.77
N LYS A 374 19.13 -3.46 -15.73
CA LYS A 374 17.69 -3.76 -15.68
C LYS A 374 16.81 -2.71 -16.34
N TYR A 375 17.27 -1.47 -16.33
CA TYR A 375 16.60 -0.26 -16.81
C TYR A 375 17.58 0.59 -17.62
N PRO A 376 17.86 0.23 -18.89
CA PRO A 376 18.78 0.99 -19.74
C PRO A 376 18.39 2.47 -19.83
N GLY A 377 19.35 3.37 -19.60
CA GLY A 377 19.14 4.82 -19.51
C GLY A 377 18.91 5.34 -18.10
N TRP A 378 18.75 4.47 -17.10
CA TRP A 378 18.59 4.89 -15.70
C TRP A 378 19.73 5.77 -15.22
N TYR A 379 20.98 5.44 -15.56
CA TYR A 379 22.13 6.22 -15.08
C TYR A 379 22.13 7.63 -15.66
N ALA A 380 21.68 7.80 -16.90
CA ALA A 380 21.61 9.11 -17.53
C ALA A 380 20.59 10.05 -16.86
N GLU A 381 19.50 9.51 -16.31
CA GLU A 381 18.48 10.31 -15.61
C GLU A 381 18.78 10.48 -14.11
N PHE A 382 19.22 9.42 -13.43
CA PHE A 382 19.32 9.39 -11.96
C PHE A 382 20.75 9.38 -11.41
N GLY A 383 21.76 9.09 -12.22
CA GLY A 383 23.13 8.91 -11.76
C GLY A 383 23.68 10.13 -11.02
N ASP A 384 23.56 11.31 -11.60
CA ASP A 384 24.04 12.55 -10.97
C ASP A 384 23.23 12.94 -9.73
N PHE A 385 21.93 12.60 -9.67
CA PHE A 385 21.14 12.79 -8.45
C PHE A 385 21.73 11.98 -7.29
N TRP A 386 22.04 10.70 -7.50
CA TRP A 386 22.58 9.86 -6.45
C TRP A 386 24.01 10.22 -6.05
N LYS A 387 24.81 10.78 -6.97
CA LYS A 387 26.11 11.39 -6.64
C LYS A 387 25.93 12.62 -5.74
N TRP A 388 25.00 13.51 -6.08
CA TRP A 388 24.64 14.64 -5.23
C TRP A 388 24.16 14.17 -3.86
N TYR A 389 23.30 13.16 -3.82
CA TYR A 389 22.79 12.58 -2.58
C TYR A 389 23.93 12.03 -1.71
N ALA A 390 24.88 11.30 -2.30
CA ALA A 390 26.06 10.81 -1.59
C ALA A 390 26.89 11.95 -1.00
N LYS A 391 27.20 12.97 -1.82
CA LYS A 391 27.97 14.16 -1.42
C LYS A 391 27.30 14.92 -0.28
N LEU A 392 26.01 15.21 -0.40
CA LEU A 392 25.23 15.98 0.56
C LEU A 392 24.73 15.15 1.76
N SER A 393 25.00 13.84 1.80
CA SER A 393 24.66 13.01 2.95
C SER A 393 25.55 13.29 4.17
N HIS A 394 26.72 13.89 3.99
CA HIS A 394 27.64 14.15 5.09
C HIS A 394 27.16 15.29 5.98
N LYS A 395 27.30 15.12 7.29
CA LYS A 395 26.93 16.16 8.25
C LYS A 395 27.68 17.46 7.97
N GLY A 396 26.97 18.58 8.05
CA GLY A 396 27.49 19.93 7.77
C GLY A 396 27.28 20.38 6.32
N GLU A 397 26.84 19.48 5.43
CA GLU A 397 26.40 19.84 4.09
C GLU A 397 25.00 20.48 4.10
N LYS A 398 24.60 21.07 2.98
CA LYS A 398 23.22 21.53 2.81
C LYS A 398 22.28 20.34 2.62
N VAL A 399 21.11 20.40 3.25
CA VAL A 399 20.00 19.47 2.98
C VAL A 399 19.67 19.52 1.49
N LEU A 400 19.67 18.36 0.83
CA LEU A 400 19.56 18.24 -0.63
C LEU A 400 18.35 18.99 -1.22
N LEU A 401 17.19 18.91 -0.57
CA LEU A 401 15.97 19.62 -1.00
C LEU A 401 16.17 21.15 -1.12
N PHE A 402 17.02 21.73 -0.28
CA PHE A 402 17.25 23.17 -0.21
C PHE A 402 18.55 23.60 -0.90
N ASN A 403 19.20 22.69 -1.63
CA ASN A 403 20.39 22.98 -2.39
C ASN A 403 20.06 23.22 -3.86
N SER A 404 19.99 24.49 -4.26
CA SER A 404 19.71 24.91 -5.64
C SER A 404 20.70 24.36 -6.66
N ASP A 405 21.92 24.03 -6.25
CA ASP A 405 22.96 23.52 -7.14
C ASP A 405 22.59 22.13 -7.70
N VAL A 406 21.70 21.39 -7.03
CA VAL A 406 21.25 20.05 -7.46
C VAL A 406 20.28 20.15 -8.65
N GLY A 407 19.50 21.23 -8.75
CA GLY A 407 18.47 21.40 -9.80
C GLY A 407 17.19 20.60 -9.58
N TYR A 408 17.01 19.95 -8.43
CA TYR A 408 15.78 19.20 -8.12
C TYR A 408 14.60 20.14 -7.85
N VAL A 409 13.43 19.82 -8.41
CA VAL A 409 12.18 20.56 -8.20
C VAL A 409 11.17 19.69 -7.45
N TYR A 410 10.75 20.13 -6.26
CA TYR A 410 9.79 19.40 -5.42
C TYR A 410 8.44 19.20 -6.14
N PRO A 411 7.81 18.01 -6.06
CA PRO A 411 6.58 17.72 -6.79
C PRO A 411 5.32 18.29 -6.14
N HIS A 412 4.28 18.50 -6.95
CA HIS A 412 2.90 18.63 -6.45
C HIS A 412 2.40 17.29 -5.90
N ARG A 413 1.35 17.30 -5.07
CA ARG A 413 0.75 16.06 -4.53
C ARG A 413 -0.55 15.71 -5.26
N CYS A 414 -0.78 14.42 -5.51
CA CYS A 414 -2.05 13.98 -6.09
C CYS A 414 -3.15 14.00 -5.03
N TRP A 415 -4.30 14.60 -5.32
CA TRP A 415 -5.44 14.63 -4.40
C TRP A 415 -6.06 13.24 -4.15
N SER A 416 -6.04 12.37 -5.18
CA SER A 416 -6.68 11.04 -5.15
C SER A 416 -5.79 10.01 -4.44
N CYS A 417 -4.65 9.65 -5.04
CA CYS A 417 -3.79 8.58 -4.52
C CYS A 417 -2.77 9.03 -3.45
N LEU A 418 -2.65 10.34 -3.20
CA LEU A 418 -1.64 10.96 -2.32
C LEU A 418 -0.19 10.72 -2.71
N VAL A 419 0.11 9.93 -3.74
CA VAL A 419 1.45 9.85 -4.33
C VAL A 419 1.77 11.20 -5.01
N PRO A 420 3.01 11.72 -4.92
CA PRO A 420 3.35 12.96 -5.60
C PRO A 420 3.27 12.82 -7.13
N CYS A 421 3.04 13.94 -7.81
CA CYS A 421 2.93 14.06 -9.26
C CYS A 421 4.33 13.98 -9.91
N LEU A 422 4.98 12.83 -9.80
CA LEU A 422 6.40 12.64 -10.12
C LEU A 422 6.67 12.50 -11.61
N ILE A 423 5.74 11.89 -12.34
CA ILE A 423 5.71 11.90 -13.81
C ILE A 423 5.10 13.23 -14.21
N ARG A 424 5.96 14.14 -14.66
CA ARG A 424 5.63 15.57 -14.71
C ARG A 424 4.66 15.86 -15.84
N GLU A 425 4.88 15.21 -16.98
CA GLU A 425 4.08 15.31 -18.19
C GLU A 425 2.63 14.83 -18.00
N ASP A 426 2.39 13.92 -17.04
CA ASP A 426 1.07 13.34 -16.76
C ASP A 426 0.24 14.21 -15.79
N MET A 427 0.86 15.20 -15.14
CA MET A 427 0.20 16.01 -14.13
C MET A 427 -0.95 16.83 -14.74
N VAL A 428 -2.11 16.79 -14.08
CA VAL A 428 -3.27 17.60 -14.44
C VAL A 428 -3.87 18.28 -13.22
N VAL A 429 -4.74 19.25 -13.47
CA VAL A 429 -5.47 19.97 -12.43
C VAL A 429 -6.98 19.83 -12.64
N GLY A 430 -7.72 19.95 -11.55
CA GLY A 430 -9.18 19.94 -11.56
C GLY A 430 -9.71 20.75 -10.38
N GLU A 431 -10.99 21.11 -10.45
CA GLU A 431 -11.67 21.80 -9.37
C GLU A 431 -12.69 20.87 -8.70
N ILE A 432 -12.70 20.87 -7.37
CA ILE A 432 -13.67 20.15 -6.53
C ILE A 432 -14.18 21.17 -5.51
N ASP A 433 -15.50 21.33 -5.41
CA ASP A 433 -16.13 22.30 -4.51
C ASP A 433 -15.56 23.73 -4.64
N GLY A 434 -15.24 24.14 -5.88
CA GLY A 434 -14.67 25.46 -6.19
C GLY A 434 -13.20 25.63 -5.77
N GLN A 435 -12.52 24.56 -5.33
CA GLN A 435 -11.11 24.58 -4.98
C GLN A 435 -10.27 23.84 -6.03
N LEU A 436 -9.15 24.45 -6.42
CA LEU A 436 -8.19 23.82 -7.33
C LEU A 436 -7.42 22.70 -6.61
N HIS A 437 -7.27 21.57 -7.27
CA HIS A 437 -6.49 20.42 -6.84
C HIS A 437 -5.58 19.90 -7.97
N THR A 438 -4.52 19.23 -7.56
CA THR A 438 -3.52 18.61 -8.44
C THR A 438 -3.69 17.09 -8.48
N PHE A 439 -3.46 16.49 -9.64
CA PHE A 439 -3.62 15.06 -9.88
C PHE A 439 -2.42 14.53 -10.65
N ALA A 440 -1.91 13.36 -10.26
CA ALA A 440 -0.75 12.75 -10.91
C ALA A 440 -1.05 12.25 -12.33
N HIS A 441 -2.32 12.02 -12.66
CA HIS A 441 -2.77 11.57 -13.97
C HIS A 441 -4.25 11.92 -14.19
N GLU A 442 -4.72 11.91 -15.45
CA GLU A 442 -6.14 12.12 -15.79
C GLU A 442 -7.07 11.09 -15.13
N LEU A 443 -6.59 9.88 -14.85
CA LEU A 443 -7.36 8.85 -14.14
C LEU A 443 -7.55 9.16 -12.66
N ASP A 444 -6.56 9.80 -12.03
CA ASP A 444 -6.70 10.28 -10.66
C ASP A 444 -7.73 11.41 -10.58
N LYS A 445 -7.72 12.32 -11.56
CA LYS A 445 -8.73 13.37 -11.70
C LYS A 445 -10.11 12.81 -11.99
N TRP A 446 -10.22 11.88 -12.95
CA TRP A 446 -11.47 11.18 -13.29
C TRP A 446 -12.05 10.47 -12.07
N THR A 447 -11.21 9.82 -11.25
CA THR A 447 -11.65 9.19 -10.01
C THR A 447 -12.38 10.19 -9.12
N ALA A 448 -11.73 11.34 -8.82
CA ALA A 448 -12.25 12.30 -7.88
C ALA A 448 -13.44 13.13 -8.40
N THR A 449 -13.52 13.35 -9.71
CA THR A 449 -14.50 14.29 -10.31
C THR A 449 -15.64 13.61 -11.06
N VAL A 450 -15.47 12.35 -11.46
CA VAL A 450 -16.46 11.61 -12.25
C VAL A 450 -16.84 10.31 -11.58
N ALA A 451 -15.88 9.46 -11.20
CA ALA A 451 -16.21 8.15 -10.62
C ALA A 451 -16.91 8.28 -9.26
N PHE A 452 -16.48 9.27 -8.47
CA PHE A 452 -16.97 9.54 -7.11
C PHE A 452 -18.06 10.62 -7.06
N ALA A 453 -18.60 11.03 -8.21
CA ALA A 453 -19.72 11.95 -8.27
C ALA A 453 -21.01 11.30 -7.72
N ASP A 454 -21.99 12.14 -7.33
CA ASP A 454 -23.31 11.68 -6.87
C ASP A 454 -24.11 10.94 -7.96
N GLU A 455 -23.73 11.14 -9.23
CA GLU A 455 -24.27 10.43 -10.39
C GLU A 455 -23.14 10.01 -11.33
N TYR A 456 -23.14 8.75 -11.76
CA TYR A 456 -22.21 8.21 -12.75
C TYR A 456 -22.96 7.77 -14.01
N GLN A 457 -22.75 8.50 -15.11
CA GLN A 457 -23.39 8.27 -16.42
C GLN A 457 -24.92 8.11 -16.35
N GLY A 458 -25.62 9.02 -15.65
CA GLY A 458 -27.08 8.95 -15.51
C GLY A 458 -27.58 8.04 -14.39
N ARG A 459 -26.69 7.31 -13.71
CA ARG A 459 -27.03 6.46 -12.57
C ARG A 459 -26.69 7.15 -11.25
N PRO A 460 -27.65 7.38 -10.34
CA PRO A 460 -27.36 7.84 -8.99
C PRO A 460 -26.47 6.86 -8.23
N THR A 461 -25.47 7.39 -7.53
CA THR A 461 -24.52 6.61 -6.73
C THR A 461 -24.38 7.16 -5.30
N PRO A 462 -25.49 7.21 -4.53
CA PRO A 462 -25.53 7.82 -3.20
C PRO A 462 -24.70 7.07 -2.15
N ALA A 463 -24.36 5.80 -2.37
CA ALA A 463 -23.46 5.06 -1.48
C ALA A 463 -21.99 5.42 -1.71
N MET A 464 -21.67 6.01 -2.87
CA MET A 464 -20.29 6.32 -3.23
C MET A 464 -19.69 7.36 -2.28
N GLY A 465 -18.45 7.13 -1.88
CA GLY A 465 -17.68 8.05 -1.04
C GLY A 465 -17.08 9.20 -1.86
N ARG A 466 -16.44 10.14 -1.16
CA ARG A 466 -15.66 11.23 -1.76
C ARG A 466 -14.35 11.45 -1.04
N PHE A 467 -13.33 11.93 -1.76
CA PHE A 467 -12.12 12.45 -1.12
C PHE A 467 -12.44 13.78 -0.45
N SER A 468 -12.12 13.91 0.83
CA SER A 468 -12.43 15.11 1.61
C SER A 468 -11.40 15.34 2.73
N GLY A 469 -11.54 16.46 3.44
CA GLY A 469 -10.67 16.82 4.56
C GLY A 469 -9.34 17.43 4.14
N LYS A 470 -8.43 17.55 5.11
CA LYS A 470 -7.05 18.01 4.87
C LYS A 470 -6.18 16.79 4.57
N ARG A 471 -5.82 16.61 3.30
CA ARG A 471 -5.14 15.40 2.81
C ARG A 471 -3.64 15.59 2.55
N GLU A 472 -3.23 16.76 2.07
CA GLU A 472 -1.83 17.01 1.70
C GLU A 472 -0.99 17.43 2.90
N TRP A 473 0.12 16.71 3.08
CA TRP A 473 1.08 16.95 4.16
C TRP A 473 1.78 18.32 4.03
N GLU A 474 2.16 18.69 2.81
CA GLU A 474 2.87 19.94 2.52
C GLU A 474 2.06 21.17 2.93
N THR A 475 0.74 21.11 2.77
CA THR A 475 -0.19 22.19 3.14
C THR A 475 -0.29 22.37 4.66
N LEU A 476 0.01 21.33 5.47
CA LEU A 476 0.00 21.44 6.93
C LEU A 476 1.24 22.18 7.48
N TYR A 477 2.38 22.02 6.82
CA TYR A 477 3.67 22.59 7.25
C TYR A 477 4.13 23.78 6.39
N ASP A 478 3.22 24.35 5.59
CA ASP A 478 3.53 25.50 4.74
C ASP A 478 4.05 26.69 5.56
N GLY A 479 5.26 27.17 5.23
CA GLY A 479 5.92 28.28 5.91
C GLY A 479 6.65 27.92 7.22
N TRP A 480 6.61 26.66 7.67
CA TRP A 480 7.32 26.20 8.87
C TRP A 480 8.82 26.08 8.64
N ASP A 481 9.61 26.29 9.69
CA ASP A 481 11.01 25.86 9.71
C ASP A 481 11.07 24.33 9.78
N LEU A 482 11.96 23.74 8.99
CA LEU A 482 12.13 22.29 8.88
C LEU A 482 12.42 21.66 10.25
N ALA A 483 13.28 22.26 11.07
CA ALA A 483 13.61 21.71 12.38
C ALA A 483 12.40 21.74 13.33
N ASP A 484 11.54 22.72 13.20
CA ASP A 484 10.34 22.84 14.04
C ASP A 484 9.24 21.88 13.56
N ALA A 485 9.12 21.65 12.24
CA ALA A 485 8.27 20.58 11.70
C ALA A 485 8.74 19.18 12.17
N ILE A 486 10.04 18.89 12.15
CA ILE A 486 10.59 17.61 12.64
C ILE A 486 10.29 17.39 14.13
N LYS A 487 10.34 18.46 14.94
CA LYS A 487 9.96 18.40 16.36
C LYS A 487 8.48 18.08 16.54
N ASP A 488 7.59 18.69 15.76
CA ASP A 488 6.14 18.43 15.79
C ASP A 488 5.80 16.99 15.36
N LEU A 489 6.54 16.48 14.36
CA LEU A 489 6.47 15.08 13.93
C LEU A 489 6.94 14.08 14.99
N ASN A 490 7.72 14.54 15.99
CA ASN A 490 8.41 13.70 16.97
C ASN A 490 9.46 12.77 16.34
N PHE A 491 10.12 13.19 15.26
CA PHE A 491 11.13 12.38 14.53
C PHE A 491 12.56 12.66 15.03
N VAL A 492 12.70 12.78 16.34
CA VAL A 492 13.97 12.99 17.05
C VAL A 492 14.22 11.84 18.02
N ARG A 493 15.49 11.52 18.25
CA ARG A 493 15.91 10.48 19.20
C ARG A 493 15.69 10.96 20.64
N SER A 494 15.89 10.05 21.59
CA SER A 494 15.71 10.28 23.02
C SER A 494 16.56 11.40 23.63
N ASP A 495 17.63 11.83 22.94
CA ASP A 495 18.43 12.99 23.32
C ASP A 495 17.77 14.35 22.97
N GLY A 496 16.61 14.31 22.32
CA GLY A 496 15.80 15.47 21.95
C GLY A 496 16.37 16.34 20.82
N LYS A 497 17.48 15.92 20.19
CA LYS A 497 18.17 16.74 19.17
C LYS A 497 18.61 15.95 17.93
N THR A 498 19.01 14.69 18.08
CA THR A 498 19.53 13.89 16.98
C THR A 498 18.34 13.39 16.17
N LEU A 499 18.39 13.54 14.85
CA LEU A 499 17.30 13.06 13.99
C LEU A 499 17.22 11.53 14.04
N VAL A 500 16.00 11.00 14.10
CA VAL A 500 15.74 9.59 13.76
C VAL A 500 16.17 9.32 12.32
N PRO A 501 15.68 10.06 11.31
CA PRO A 501 16.12 9.85 9.94
C PRO A 501 17.55 10.31 9.72
N GLN A 502 18.25 9.65 8.79
CA GLN A 502 19.58 10.04 8.34
C GLN A 502 19.71 9.75 6.84
N PRO A 503 20.51 10.53 6.10
CA PRO A 503 20.70 10.33 4.67
C PRO A 503 21.78 9.27 4.35
N HIS A 504 22.04 8.35 5.29
CA HIS A 504 23.11 7.35 5.20
C HIS A 504 22.96 6.23 6.24
N MET A 505 23.72 5.13 6.05
CA MET A 505 23.92 4.05 7.02
C MET A 505 25.21 4.19 7.85
N ARG A 506 25.75 5.40 8.03
CA ARG A 506 26.85 5.67 8.98
C ARG A 506 26.29 5.88 10.39
N PHE A 507 26.53 4.93 11.30
CA PHE A 507 25.92 4.90 12.64
C PHE A 507 26.70 5.67 13.72
N ALA A 508 27.91 6.15 13.43
CA ALA A 508 28.73 6.84 14.43
C ALA A 508 28.15 8.23 14.76
N ASP A 509 28.09 8.59 16.05
CA ASP A 509 27.49 9.85 16.54
C ASP A 509 27.99 11.12 15.82
N LYS A 510 29.27 11.15 15.43
CA LYS A 510 29.86 12.29 14.71
C LYS A 510 29.26 12.52 13.31
N GLU A 511 28.70 11.48 12.70
CA GLU A 511 28.08 11.52 11.37
C GLU A 511 26.59 11.91 11.46
N MET A 512 25.98 11.81 12.65
CA MET A 512 24.55 11.96 12.84
C MET A 512 24.10 13.42 12.72
N TRP A 513 23.17 13.66 11.81
CA TRP A 513 22.48 14.94 11.67
C TRP A 513 21.59 15.20 12.89
N THR A 514 21.49 16.48 13.26
CA THR A 514 20.70 16.99 14.37
C THR A 514 19.76 18.10 13.91
N LEU A 515 18.81 18.49 14.77
CA LEU A 515 17.90 19.61 14.52
C LEU A 515 18.60 20.93 14.18
N ASP A 516 19.82 21.15 14.69
CA ASP A 516 20.60 22.36 14.39
C ASP A 516 21.13 22.35 12.95
N ASP A 517 21.44 21.17 12.41
CA ASP A 517 21.98 21.02 11.05
C ASP A 517 20.92 21.29 9.96
N VAL A 518 19.64 21.18 10.30
CA VAL A 518 18.51 21.36 9.35
C VAL A 518 17.74 22.66 9.55
N ARG A 519 18.07 23.43 10.59
CA ARG A 519 17.41 24.70 10.94
C ARG A 519 17.67 25.78 9.88
N GLY A 520 16.68 26.65 9.68
CA GLY A 520 16.74 27.76 8.72
C GLY A 520 16.16 27.41 7.34
N ASN A 521 15.80 26.15 7.09
CA ASN A 521 15.14 25.73 5.87
C ASN A 521 13.62 25.84 6.02
N LYS A 522 12.95 26.58 5.12
CA LYS A 522 11.49 26.77 5.16
C LYS A 522 10.77 25.81 4.23
N LEU A 523 9.80 25.08 4.77
CA LEU A 523 8.89 24.25 4.00
C LEU A 523 7.88 25.10 3.25
N GLY A 524 7.45 24.64 2.07
CA GLY A 524 6.44 25.32 1.25
C GLY A 524 5.44 24.33 0.67
N SER A 525 4.18 24.76 0.52
CA SER A 525 3.13 23.97 -0.14
C SER A 525 3.04 24.30 -1.63
N PRO A 526 3.35 23.33 -2.52
CA PRO A 526 3.14 23.50 -3.96
C PRO A 526 1.69 23.83 -4.32
N LEU A 527 0.70 23.26 -3.60
CA LEU A 527 -0.70 23.53 -3.86
C LEU A 527 -1.11 24.94 -3.43
N ASN A 528 -0.68 25.40 -2.26
CA ASN A 528 -0.98 26.77 -1.82
C ASN A 528 -0.33 27.80 -2.75
N ALA A 529 0.92 27.56 -3.17
CA ALA A 529 1.58 28.39 -4.16
C ALA A 529 0.79 28.44 -5.48
N LEU A 530 0.34 27.28 -6.00
CA LEU A 530 -0.46 27.19 -7.22
C LEU A 530 -1.81 27.93 -7.12
N ARG A 531 -2.46 27.85 -5.95
CA ARG A 531 -3.74 28.52 -5.67
C ARG A 531 -3.57 30.04 -5.56
N ALA A 532 -2.43 30.52 -5.06
CA ALA A 532 -2.13 31.94 -4.95
C ALA A 532 -1.78 32.61 -6.30
N MET A 533 -1.40 31.83 -7.31
CA MET A 533 -1.08 32.34 -8.65
C MET A 533 -2.31 32.90 -9.37
N SER A 534 -2.10 33.94 -10.17
CA SER A 534 -3.07 34.39 -11.16
C SER A 534 -3.33 33.28 -12.20
N PRO A 535 -4.46 33.29 -12.94
CA PRO A 535 -4.72 32.27 -13.95
C PRO A 535 -3.60 32.14 -15.00
N ALA A 536 -3.02 33.25 -15.45
CA ALA A 536 -1.93 33.27 -16.44
C ALA A 536 -0.63 32.69 -15.87
N ASP A 537 -0.25 33.09 -14.65
CA ASP A 537 0.96 32.57 -13.99
C ASP A 537 0.82 31.08 -13.69
N ARG A 538 -0.40 30.64 -13.32
CA ARG A 538 -0.71 29.25 -13.07
C ARG A 538 -0.58 28.40 -14.33
N GLU A 539 -1.11 28.86 -15.45
CA GLU A 539 -0.97 28.14 -16.73
C GLU A 539 0.50 28.00 -17.12
N LYS A 540 1.27 29.08 -17.00
CA LYS A 540 2.72 29.07 -17.22
C LYS A 540 3.44 28.08 -16.29
N HIS A 541 3.17 28.13 -14.98
CA HIS A 541 3.76 27.22 -14.00
C HIS A 541 3.45 25.76 -14.31
N LEU A 542 2.22 25.44 -14.71
CA LEU A 542 1.83 24.07 -15.07
C LEU A 542 2.53 23.59 -16.35
N ALA A 543 2.74 24.47 -17.33
CA ALA A 543 3.51 24.16 -18.53
C ALA A 543 4.99 23.91 -18.20
N GLU A 544 5.60 24.76 -17.37
CA GLU A 544 6.98 24.60 -16.90
C GLU A 544 7.14 23.31 -16.07
N TYR A 545 6.19 23.02 -15.18
CA TYR A 545 6.20 21.79 -14.38
C TYR A 545 6.19 20.56 -15.29
N ARG A 546 5.28 20.51 -16.28
CA ARG A 546 5.16 19.39 -17.22
C ARG A 546 6.37 19.21 -18.14
N ALA A 547 7.09 20.29 -18.44
CA ALA A 547 8.34 20.22 -19.18
C ALA A 547 9.45 19.47 -18.41
N GLY A 548 9.27 19.31 -17.09
CA GLY A 548 10.20 18.59 -16.23
C GLY A 548 11.33 19.49 -15.69
N PHE A 549 12.32 18.85 -15.11
CA PHE A 549 13.52 19.50 -14.60
C PHE A 549 14.74 18.62 -14.88
N THR A 550 15.92 19.21 -14.83
CA THR A 550 17.19 18.51 -15.04
C THR A 550 18.02 18.58 -13.77
N ILE A 551 18.55 17.43 -13.37
CA ILE A 551 19.55 17.39 -12.30
C ILE A 551 20.86 17.92 -12.87
N ASN A 552 21.46 18.89 -12.18
CA ASN A 552 22.75 19.43 -12.60
C ASN A 552 23.86 18.39 -12.38
N PRO A 553 24.88 18.33 -13.25
CA PRO A 553 26.03 17.45 -13.04
C PRO A 553 26.68 17.65 -11.67
N CYS A 554 26.90 16.56 -10.94
CA CYS A 554 27.61 16.59 -9.67
C CYS A 554 29.12 16.59 -9.94
N ASN A 555 29.73 17.78 -9.93
CA ASN A 555 31.18 17.95 -10.05
C ASN A 555 31.92 17.74 -8.72
#